data_AF-A0A371MQS5-F1
#
_entry.id   AF-A0A371MQS5-F1
#
_cell.length_a   1.000
_cell.length_b   1.000
_cell.length_c   1.000
_cell.angle_alpha   90.00
_cell.angle_beta   90.00
_cell.angle_gamma   90.00
#
_symmetry.space_group_name_H-M   'P 1'
#
loop_
_entity.id
_entity.type
_entity.pdbx_description
1 polymer ?
#
loop_
_entity_poly.entity_id
_entity_poly.type
_entity_poly.pdbx_seq_one_letter_code
_entity_poly.pdbx_strand_id
1 'polypeptide(L)'
;ENGKTNLSNDVLLQLLGFMIVEINELFEWEDFHEKELIEAIKQIELAIKSKHIPTLSQLQQDFQSLSKTKGQYIYHIISLILTITNAEYQDKKLDPHIMSELTDYFFSLEYWTNLDVGLLGNIVHYMTTDALILLTNDILEHTPQILR
;
A
#
# COMPACT_ATOMS: atom_id res chain seq x y z
N GLU A 1 -23.42 5.02 19.55
CA GLU A 1 -23.88 6.42 19.46
C GLU A 1 -23.14 7.34 20.42
N ASN A 2 -23.26 7.21 21.74
CA ASN A 2 -22.62 8.14 22.70
C ASN A 2 -21.14 7.86 23.03
N GLY A 3 -20.43 7.06 22.23
CA GLY A 3 -19.01 6.72 22.44
C GLY A 3 -18.68 5.94 23.73
N LYS A 4 -19.68 5.35 24.41
CA LYS A 4 -19.49 4.66 25.69
C LYS A 4 -19.22 3.16 25.58
N THR A 5 -19.32 2.60 24.39
CA THR A 5 -19.17 1.16 24.11
C THR A 5 -18.51 0.97 22.75
N ASN A 6 -17.57 0.05 22.69
CA ASN A 6 -16.95 -0.37 21.42
C ASN A 6 -17.93 -1.26 20.66
N LEU A 7 -18.11 -0.98 19.38
CA LEU A 7 -18.92 -1.78 18.47
C LEU A 7 -17.99 -2.72 17.70
N SER A 8 -18.29 -4.02 17.68
CA SER A 8 -17.55 -4.99 16.87
C SER A 8 -18.02 -4.95 15.42
N ASN A 9 -17.14 -5.32 14.47
CA ASN A 9 -17.45 -5.33 13.04
C ASN A 9 -18.67 -6.18 12.70
N ASP A 10 -18.84 -7.35 13.33
CA ASP A 10 -20.00 -8.21 13.08
C ASP A 10 -21.33 -7.52 13.43
N VAL A 11 -21.35 -6.77 14.53
CA VAL A 11 -22.55 -6.04 14.98
C VAL A 11 -22.77 -4.81 14.10
N LEU A 12 -21.69 -4.13 13.68
CA LEU A 12 -21.77 -3.05 12.70
C LEU A 12 -22.40 -3.52 11.39
N LEU A 13 -21.94 -4.63 10.82
CA LEU A 13 -22.48 -5.19 9.58
C LEU A 13 -23.95 -5.60 9.71
N GLN A 14 -24.34 -6.18 10.85
CA GLN A 14 -25.76 -6.49 11.13
C GLN A 14 -26.63 -5.23 11.20
N LEU A 15 -26.14 -4.16 11.82
CA LEU A 15 -26.86 -2.89 11.92
C LEU A 15 -26.99 -2.21 10.55
N LEU A 16 -25.92 -2.19 9.76
CA LEU A 16 -25.96 -1.70 8.37
C LEU A 16 -26.97 -2.49 7.53
N GLY A 17 -27.00 -3.82 7.66
CA GLY A 17 -27.97 -4.69 7.01
C GLY A 17 -29.42 -4.42 7.44
N PHE A 18 -29.66 -4.12 8.72
CA PHE A 18 -30.98 -3.73 9.22
C PHE A 18 -31.44 -2.37 8.64
N MET A 19 -30.51 -1.44 8.47
CA MET A 19 -30.79 -0.12 7.91
C MET A 19 -30.87 -0.11 6.37
N ILE A 20 -30.46 -1.20 5.71
CA ILE A 20 -30.35 -1.29 4.24
C ILE A 20 -29.41 -0.19 3.72
N VAL A 21 -28.26 -0.03 4.37
CA VAL A 21 -27.22 0.95 4.00
C VAL A 21 -25.92 0.19 3.70
N GLU A 22 -25.29 0.51 2.58
CA GLU A 22 -23.99 -0.07 2.24
C GLU A 22 -22.86 0.55 3.07
N ILE A 23 -21.78 -0.22 3.31
CA ILE A 23 -20.68 0.23 4.19
C ILE A 23 -19.96 1.48 3.64
N ASN A 24 -19.84 1.58 2.33
CA ASN A 24 -19.25 2.69 1.58
C ASN A 24 -20.13 3.96 1.55
N GLU A 25 -21.42 3.88 1.92
CA GLU A 25 -22.26 5.08 2.06
C GLU A 25 -21.95 5.87 3.34
N LEU A 26 -21.40 5.19 4.34
CA LEU A 26 -21.15 5.75 5.68
C LEU A 26 -19.68 5.86 6.04
N PHE A 27 -18.84 4.99 5.49
CA PHE A 27 -17.43 4.89 5.86
C PHE A 27 -16.53 5.00 4.64
N GLU A 28 -15.49 5.80 4.78
CA GLU A 28 -14.38 5.87 3.84
C GLU A 28 -13.35 4.78 4.20
N TRP A 29 -12.53 4.39 3.22
CA TRP A 29 -11.44 3.42 3.46
C TRP A 29 -10.51 3.84 4.62
N GLU A 30 -10.31 5.14 4.81
CA GLU A 30 -9.49 5.72 5.88
C GLU A 30 -10.05 5.44 7.29
N ASP A 31 -11.36 5.26 7.43
CA ASP A 31 -12.03 5.06 8.73
C ASP A 31 -11.65 3.72 9.39
N PHE A 32 -11.12 2.78 8.61
CA PHE A 32 -10.74 1.44 9.07
C PHE A 32 -9.24 1.28 9.36
N HIS A 33 -8.45 2.35 9.22
CA HIS A 33 -6.99 2.30 9.34
C HIS A 33 -6.47 3.23 10.45
N GLU A 34 -5.28 2.92 10.97
CA GLU A 34 -4.60 3.76 11.96
C GLU A 34 -4.35 5.16 11.36
N LYS A 35 -4.70 6.23 12.09
CA LYS A 35 -4.57 7.61 11.62
C LYS A 35 -3.14 7.94 11.23
N GLU A 36 -2.18 7.38 11.96
CA GLU A 36 -0.75 7.51 11.72
C GLU A 36 -0.36 6.95 10.34
N LEU A 37 -0.96 5.82 9.92
CA LEU A 37 -0.72 5.23 8.61
C LEU A 37 -1.31 6.09 7.49
N ILE A 38 -2.54 6.57 7.68
CA ILE A 38 -3.20 7.46 6.72
C ILE A 38 -2.40 8.75 6.53
N GLU A 39 -1.94 9.35 7.61
CA GLU A 39 -1.11 10.56 7.55
C GLU A 39 0.23 10.28 6.85
N ALA A 40 0.89 9.15 7.16
CA ALA A 40 2.13 8.77 6.50
C ALA A 40 1.94 8.61 4.98
N ILE A 41 0.85 7.99 4.53
CA ILE A 41 0.52 7.86 3.10
C ILE A 41 0.30 9.23 2.46
N LYS A 42 -0.47 10.12 3.09
CA LYS A 42 -0.69 11.50 2.61
C LYS A 42 0.64 12.27 2.50
N GLN A 43 1.54 12.11 3.47
CA GLN A 43 2.87 12.71 3.44
C GLN A 43 3.75 12.14 2.31
N ILE A 44 3.68 10.82 2.04
CA ILE A 44 4.35 10.22 0.88
C ILE A 44 3.86 10.89 -0.41
N GLU A 45 2.55 10.97 -0.63
CA GLU A 45 1.99 11.54 -1.86
C GLU A 45 2.44 13.00 -2.08
N LEU A 46 2.40 13.81 -1.03
CA LEU A 46 2.84 15.21 -1.09
C LEU A 46 4.35 15.31 -1.36
N ALA A 47 5.15 14.47 -0.71
CA ALA A 47 6.59 14.46 -0.88
C ALA A 47 7.01 13.93 -2.27
N ILE A 48 6.28 12.97 -2.83
CA ILE A 48 6.46 12.50 -4.22
C ILE A 48 6.16 13.64 -5.19
N LYS A 49 5.01 14.31 -5.07
CA LYS A 49 4.59 15.42 -5.95
C LYS A 49 5.60 16.57 -5.97
N SER A 50 6.21 16.86 -4.82
CA SER A 50 7.19 17.94 -4.65
C SER A 50 8.65 17.50 -4.78
N LYS A 51 8.91 16.20 -4.98
CA LYS A 51 10.23 15.58 -4.92
C LYS A 51 11.02 15.90 -3.63
N HIS A 52 10.33 15.98 -2.50
CA HIS A 52 10.92 16.35 -1.22
C HIS A 52 11.65 15.18 -0.55
N ILE A 53 12.90 14.95 -1.00
CA ILE A 53 13.77 13.85 -0.56
C ILE A 53 13.90 13.73 0.98
N PRO A 54 14.07 14.80 1.77
CA PRO A 54 14.21 14.64 3.22
C PRO A 54 13.00 13.99 3.88
N THR A 55 11.78 14.35 3.45
CA THR A 55 10.54 13.74 3.96
C THR A 55 10.43 12.28 3.52
N LEU A 56 10.73 12.00 2.25
CA LEU A 56 10.73 10.62 1.74
C LEU A 56 11.75 9.73 2.46
N SER A 57 12.92 10.27 2.80
CA SER A 57 13.96 9.55 3.54
C SER A 57 13.54 9.30 4.98
N GLN A 58 12.89 10.26 5.64
CA GLN A 58 12.35 10.06 6.99
C GLN A 58 11.25 8.98 6.98
N LEU A 59 10.28 9.09 6.07
CA LEU A 59 9.19 8.11 5.94
C LEU A 59 9.73 6.72 5.62
N GLN A 60 10.76 6.60 4.77
CA GLN A 60 11.42 5.33 4.49
C GLN A 60 11.95 4.66 5.78
N GLN A 61 12.61 5.43 6.66
CA GLN A 61 13.10 4.92 7.94
C GLN A 61 11.96 4.53 8.88
N ASP A 62 10.90 5.35 8.91
CA ASP A 62 9.72 5.11 9.75
C ASP A 62 9.02 3.81 9.34
N PHE A 63 8.80 3.59 8.04
CA PHE A 63 8.21 2.35 7.51
C PHE A 63 9.10 1.13 7.78
N GLN A 64 10.42 1.28 7.69
CA GLN A 64 11.33 0.18 8.04
C GLN A 64 11.30 -0.14 9.54
N SER A 65 11.12 0.86 10.40
CA SER A 65 10.89 0.67 11.84
C SER A 65 9.53 0.01 12.12
N LEU A 66 8.48 0.43 11.42
CA LEU A 66 7.14 -0.15 11.51
C LEU A 66 7.12 -1.62 11.13
N SER A 67 7.85 -2.01 10.07
CA SER A 67 7.95 -3.42 9.68
C SER A 67 8.51 -4.27 10.82
N LYS A 68 9.54 -3.80 11.51
CA LYS A 68 10.17 -4.52 12.63
C LYS A 68 9.27 -4.57 13.86
N THR A 69 8.52 -3.50 14.13
CA THR A 69 7.71 -3.38 15.36
C THR A 69 6.33 -4.03 15.24
N LYS A 70 5.67 -3.90 14.08
CA LYS A 70 4.35 -4.48 13.81
C LYS A 70 4.44 -5.89 13.22
N GLY A 71 5.60 -6.31 12.71
CA GLY A 71 5.82 -7.62 12.11
C GLY A 71 5.10 -7.83 10.78
N GLN A 72 4.58 -6.76 10.15
CA GLN A 72 3.91 -6.82 8.86
C GLN A 72 4.89 -6.49 7.74
N TYR A 73 4.99 -7.40 6.77
CA TYR A 73 5.96 -7.30 5.68
C TYR A 73 5.64 -6.17 4.71
N ILE A 74 4.36 -5.78 4.58
CA ILE A 74 3.95 -4.66 3.71
C ILE A 74 4.66 -3.34 4.03
N TYR A 75 4.94 -3.07 5.32
CA TYR A 75 5.70 -1.87 5.70
C TYR A 75 7.13 -1.91 5.18
N HIS A 76 7.74 -3.10 5.09
CA HIS A 76 9.06 -3.26 4.48
C HIS A 76 8.99 -3.02 2.98
N ILE A 77 7.98 -3.58 2.29
CA ILE A 77 7.77 -3.32 0.86
C ILE A 77 7.62 -1.82 0.57
N ILE A 78 6.80 -1.10 1.34
CA ILE A 78 6.67 0.36 1.21
C ILE A 78 8.04 1.04 1.40
N SER A 79 8.83 0.62 2.39
CA SER A 79 10.17 1.17 2.62
C SER A 79 11.14 0.93 1.45
N LEU A 80 11.06 -0.22 0.77
CA LEU A 80 11.86 -0.53 -0.41
C LEU A 80 11.45 0.35 -1.60
N ILE A 81 10.15 0.52 -1.83
CA ILE A 81 9.63 1.42 -2.87
C ILE A 81 10.12 2.86 -2.63
N LEU A 82 10.04 3.37 -1.39
CA LEU A 82 10.58 4.69 -1.05
C LEU A 82 12.10 4.77 -1.23
N THR A 83 12.82 3.67 -1.04
CA THR A 83 14.27 3.61 -1.31
C THR A 83 14.55 3.79 -2.80
N ILE A 84 13.77 3.14 -3.67
CA ILE A 84 13.85 3.32 -5.12
C ILE A 84 13.54 4.77 -5.50
N THR A 85 12.43 5.32 -5.02
CA THR A 85 12.02 6.69 -5.34
C THR A 85 13.10 7.71 -4.93
N ASN A 86 13.69 7.56 -3.74
CA ASN A 86 14.78 8.41 -3.30
C ASN A 86 16.04 8.27 -4.17
N ALA A 87 16.40 7.04 -4.55
CA ALA A 87 17.55 6.81 -5.43
C ALA A 87 17.34 7.45 -6.80
N GLU A 88 16.13 7.33 -7.37
CA GLU A 88 15.74 7.96 -8.63
C GLU A 88 15.84 9.48 -8.55
N TYR A 89 15.30 10.10 -7.50
CA TYR A 89 15.36 11.57 -7.33
C TYR A 89 16.77 12.10 -7.09
N GLN A 90 17.71 11.24 -6.70
CA GLN A 90 19.10 11.57 -6.46
C GLN A 90 20.03 11.15 -7.60
N ASP A 91 19.50 10.63 -8.71
CA ASP A 91 20.26 10.04 -9.82
C ASP A 91 21.29 8.99 -9.35
N LYS A 92 20.93 8.22 -8.31
CA LYS A 92 21.78 7.17 -7.73
C LYS A 92 21.47 5.83 -8.35
N LYS A 93 22.52 5.02 -8.52
CA LYS A 93 22.37 3.63 -8.92
C LYS A 93 21.59 2.85 -7.86
N LEU A 94 20.54 2.18 -8.29
CA LEU A 94 19.75 1.31 -7.45
C LEU A 94 20.50 0.02 -7.11
N ASP A 95 20.36 -0.46 -5.88
CA ASP A 95 20.84 -1.78 -5.47
C ASP A 95 19.98 -2.87 -6.14
N PRO A 96 20.56 -3.76 -6.98
CA PRO A 96 19.82 -4.82 -7.63
C PRO A 96 19.09 -5.75 -6.66
N HIS A 97 19.56 -5.89 -5.42
CA HIS A 97 18.90 -6.73 -4.43
C HIS A 97 17.50 -6.21 -4.06
N ILE A 98 17.33 -4.88 -4.02
CA ILE A 98 16.02 -4.27 -3.75
C ILE A 98 15.01 -4.64 -4.84
N MET A 99 15.44 -4.57 -6.11
CA MET A 99 14.57 -4.95 -7.22
C MET A 99 14.25 -6.45 -7.21
N SER A 100 15.23 -7.29 -6.88
CA SER A 100 14.98 -8.74 -6.74
C SER A 100 13.92 -9.00 -5.68
N GLU A 101 14.06 -8.40 -4.49
CA GLU A 101 13.13 -8.62 -3.38
C GLU A 101 11.71 -8.13 -3.71
N LEU A 102 11.57 -6.95 -4.34
CA LEU A 102 10.27 -6.46 -4.79
C LEU A 102 9.66 -7.35 -5.86
N THR A 103 10.47 -7.85 -6.79
CA THR A 103 10.01 -8.78 -7.83
C THR A 103 9.50 -10.07 -7.19
N ASP A 104 10.25 -10.65 -6.27
CA ASP A 104 9.85 -11.86 -5.53
C ASP A 104 8.56 -11.62 -4.73
N TYR A 105 8.41 -10.44 -4.11
CA TYR A 105 7.17 -10.06 -3.44
C TYR A 105 5.97 -10.08 -4.40
N PHE A 106 6.04 -9.37 -5.52
CA PHE A 106 4.90 -9.28 -6.45
C PHE A 106 4.55 -10.63 -7.08
N PHE A 107 5.53 -11.49 -7.37
CA PHE A 107 5.27 -12.85 -7.86
C PHE A 107 4.78 -13.82 -6.78
N SER A 108 4.87 -13.46 -5.50
CA SER A 108 4.37 -14.27 -4.39
C SER A 108 2.93 -13.96 -3.99
N LEU A 109 2.31 -12.93 -4.57
CA LEU A 109 0.95 -12.53 -4.24
C LEU A 109 -0.05 -13.56 -4.75
N GLU A 110 -0.85 -14.13 -3.84
CA GLU A 110 -1.99 -14.98 -4.20
C GLU A 110 -3.25 -14.15 -4.57
N TYR A 111 -3.35 -12.95 -4.01
CA TYR A 111 -4.43 -12.00 -4.26
C TYR A 111 -3.86 -10.59 -4.30
N TRP A 112 -4.33 -9.80 -5.26
CA TRP A 112 -3.91 -8.41 -5.44
C TRP A 112 -4.87 -7.45 -4.75
N THR A 113 -4.33 -6.51 -3.98
CA THR A 113 -5.08 -5.36 -3.47
C THR A 113 -4.79 -4.11 -4.30
N ASN A 114 -5.63 -3.07 -4.15
CA ASN A 114 -5.36 -1.75 -4.75
C ASN A 114 -4.02 -1.17 -4.29
N LEU A 115 -3.58 -1.49 -3.06
CA LEU A 115 -2.27 -1.08 -2.57
C LEU A 115 -1.15 -1.75 -3.37
N ASP A 116 -1.22 -3.06 -3.61
CA ASP A 116 -0.20 -3.79 -4.37
C ASP A 116 -0.08 -3.28 -5.80
N VAL A 117 -1.21 -3.03 -6.46
CA VAL A 117 -1.25 -2.43 -7.81
C VAL A 117 -0.62 -1.04 -7.79
N GLY A 118 -0.94 -0.23 -6.78
CA GLY A 118 -0.33 1.09 -6.60
C GLY A 118 1.18 1.02 -6.38
N LEU A 119 1.65 0.09 -5.56
CA LEU A 119 3.08 -0.12 -5.28
C LEU A 119 3.83 -0.60 -6.54
N LEU A 120 3.27 -1.55 -7.30
CA LEU A 120 3.84 -2.01 -8.56
C LEU A 120 3.97 -0.87 -9.57
N GLY A 121 2.95 0.00 -9.65
CA GLY A 121 2.96 1.17 -10.53
C GLY A 121 4.15 2.11 -10.31
N ASN A 122 4.71 2.14 -9.09
CA ASN A 122 5.89 2.97 -8.77
C ASN A 122 7.21 2.40 -9.28
N ILE A 123 7.24 1.12 -9.69
CA ILE A 123 8.48 0.45 -10.13
C ILE A 123 8.37 -0.23 -11.49
N VAL A 124 7.26 -0.01 -12.20
CA VAL A 124 6.95 -0.64 -13.48
C VAL A 124 8.06 -0.43 -14.51
N HIS A 125 8.72 0.73 -14.50
CA HIS A 125 9.81 1.07 -15.43
C HIS A 125 11.13 0.36 -15.13
N TYR A 126 11.27 -0.26 -13.96
CA TYR A 126 12.43 -1.09 -13.59
C TYR A 126 12.22 -2.58 -13.90
N MET A 127 10.99 -2.99 -14.20
CA MET A 127 10.64 -4.37 -14.50
C MET A 127 10.96 -4.72 -15.96
N THR A 128 11.29 -5.99 -16.21
CA THR A 128 11.42 -6.49 -17.59
C THR A 128 10.05 -6.61 -18.26
N THR A 129 10.00 -6.51 -19.58
CA THR A 129 8.75 -6.69 -20.33
C THR A 129 8.08 -8.05 -20.05
N ASP A 130 8.88 -9.12 -19.97
CA ASP A 130 8.36 -10.46 -19.66
C ASP A 130 7.75 -10.52 -18.26
N ALA A 131 8.42 -9.92 -17.25
CA ALA A 131 7.88 -9.85 -15.90
C ALA A 131 6.56 -9.06 -15.86
N LEU A 132 6.49 -7.93 -16.57
CA LEU A 132 5.27 -7.12 -16.63
C LEU A 132 4.10 -7.88 -17.28
N ILE A 133 4.35 -8.65 -18.34
CA ILE A 133 3.31 -9.46 -18.98
C ILE A 133 2.76 -10.49 -17.98
N LEU A 134 3.64 -11.19 -17.27
CA LEU A 134 3.23 -12.19 -16.28
C LEU A 134 2.43 -11.55 -15.14
N LEU A 135 2.95 -10.48 -14.53
CA LEU A 135 2.27 -9.77 -13.44
C LEU A 135 0.93 -9.17 -13.89
N THR A 136 0.84 -8.65 -15.11
CA THR A 136 -0.43 -8.10 -15.62
C THR A 136 -1.47 -9.18 -15.82
N ASN A 137 -1.09 -10.34 -16.36
CA ASN A 137 -2.00 -11.47 -16.49
C ASN A 137 -2.48 -11.96 -15.12
N ASP A 138 -1.56 -12.05 -14.16
CA ASP A 138 -1.85 -12.45 -12.78
C ASP A 138 -2.82 -11.48 -12.09
N ILE A 139 -2.59 -10.16 -12.22
CA ILE A 139 -3.52 -9.12 -11.76
C ILE A 139 -4.91 -9.30 -12.39
N LEU A 140 -5.00 -9.56 -13.70
CA LEU A 140 -6.28 -9.70 -14.39
C LEU A 140 -7.05 -10.97 -13.98
N GLU A 141 -6.33 -12.05 -13.63
CA GLU A 141 -6.91 -13.31 -13.17
C GLU A 141 -7.31 -13.27 -11.69
N HIS A 142 -6.53 -12.57 -10.85
CA HIS A 142 -6.62 -12.64 -9.38
C HIS A 142 -7.05 -11.35 -8.70
N THR A 143 -7.28 -10.27 -9.44
CA THR A 143 -7.97 -9.09 -8.92
C THR A 143 -9.48 -9.35 -9.00
N PRO A 144 -10.22 -9.32 -7.88
CA PRO A 144 -11.66 -9.53 -7.90
C PRO A 144 -12.33 -8.56 -8.90
N GLN A 145 -13.06 -9.08 -9.90
CA GLN A 145 -13.72 -8.25 -10.93
C GLN A 145 -14.91 -7.42 -10.42
N ILE A 146 -15.06 -7.21 -9.11
CA ILE A 146 -16.25 -6.59 -8.53
C ILE A 146 -15.88 -5.54 -7.48
N LEU A 147 -15.86 -4.29 -7.92
CA LEU A 147 -16.39 -3.14 -7.18
C LEU A 147 -17.13 -2.26 -8.20
N ARG A 148 -18.42 -2.53 -8.38
CA ARG A 148 -19.40 -1.57 -8.91
C ARG A 148 -20.53 -1.47 -7.92
#